data_AF-W2RVB0-F1
#
_entry.id   AF-W2RVB0-F1
#
_cell.length_a   1.000
_cell.length_b   1.000
_cell.length_c   1.000
_cell.angle_alpha   90.00
_cell.angle_beta   90.00
_cell.angle_gamma   90.00
#
_symmetry.space_group_name_H-M   'P 1'
#
loop_
_entity.id
_entity.type
_entity.pdbx_description
1 polymer ?
#
loop_
_entity_poly.entity_id
_entity_poly.type
_entity_poly.pdbx_seq_one_letter_code
_entity_poly.pdbx_strand_id
1 'polypeptide(L)'
;MPSAIFGHSTTGVEVVKQYPAQIKNKTFVITGTSEGGTGAEAAIALSHGSPAHIFLLARSETKVTPVIDQIHSTSPQTQTHYFPIVSTVILYVQRFSTCRSKSRTNTILHASRVGDCVPSVLTPETLESLAIEGRGASLPCLASAIVTPIQLDNFDSVRYAAAEVNKLVPRVDVIINSAGMMHENFSLNPDGIETTFAANYLGHFLLTSCLMHRVAGVRSDTRVVNVASNGHGICDFRGIDYNF
;
A
#
# COMPACT_ATOMS: atom_id res chain seq x y z
N MET A 1 23.14 27.52 3.61
CA MET A 1 23.66 26.43 2.76
C MET A 1 23.83 26.97 1.36
N PRO A 2 25.00 26.82 0.69
CA PRO A 2 25.08 27.11 -0.74
C PRO A 2 24.13 26.16 -1.49
N SER A 3 23.42 26.67 -2.50
CA SER A 3 22.56 25.85 -3.34
C SER A 3 23.41 24.92 -4.20
N ALA A 4 23.21 23.62 -4.06
CA ALA A 4 23.75 22.68 -5.04
C ALA A 4 23.12 22.97 -6.41
N ILE A 5 23.96 23.06 -7.44
CA ILE A 5 23.51 23.25 -8.82
C ILE A 5 23.21 21.85 -9.36
N PHE A 6 21.92 21.52 -9.44
CA PHE A 6 21.46 20.29 -10.08
C PHE A 6 21.18 20.56 -11.56
N GLY A 7 21.47 19.58 -12.42
CA GLY A 7 21.25 19.63 -13.86
C GLY A 7 20.62 18.35 -14.39
N HIS A 8 20.42 18.27 -15.71
CA HIS A 8 19.75 17.12 -16.35
C HIS A 8 20.43 15.76 -16.13
N SER A 9 21.74 15.74 -15.85
CA SER A 9 22.51 14.53 -15.55
C SER A 9 22.61 14.20 -14.07
N THR A 10 22.04 15.03 -13.17
CA THR A 10 22.08 14.77 -11.73
C THR A 10 21.21 13.58 -11.37
N THR A 11 21.81 12.59 -10.74
CA THR A 11 21.16 11.36 -10.26
C THR A 11 20.40 11.61 -8.94
N GLY A 12 19.37 10.80 -8.68
CA GLY A 12 18.66 10.84 -7.38
C GLY A 12 19.60 10.59 -6.20
N VAL A 13 20.64 9.77 -6.39
CA VAL A 13 21.65 9.45 -5.37
C VAL A 13 22.48 10.69 -4.98
N GLU A 14 22.85 11.54 -5.95
CA GLU A 14 23.56 12.79 -5.68
C GLU A 14 22.68 13.78 -4.91
N VAL A 15 21.39 13.89 -5.25
CA VAL A 15 20.42 14.72 -4.52
C VAL A 15 20.25 14.23 -3.08
N VAL A 16 20.14 12.92 -2.87
CA VAL A 16 20.01 12.30 -1.54
C VAL A 16 21.26 12.55 -0.69
N LYS A 17 22.46 12.40 -1.27
CA LYS A 17 23.74 12.73 -0.60
C LYS A 17 23.85 14.20 -0.20
N GLN A 18 23.22 15.11 -0.94
CA GLN A 18 23.20 16.55 -0.63
C GLN A 18 22.23 16.91 0.51
N TYR A 19 21.18 16.11 0.74
CA TYR A 19 20.13 16.39 1.73
C TYR A 19 19.95 15.28 2.79
N PRO A 20 21.02 14.78 3.44
CA PRO A 20 20.92 13.64 4.37
C PRO A 20 19.96 13.90 5.54
N ALA A 21 19.86 15.15 6.01
CA ALA A 21 18.94 15.53 7.08
C ALA A 21 17.44 15.45 6.70
N GLN A 22 17.11 15.40 5.39
CA GLN A 22 15.74 15.20 4.92
C GLN A 22 15.38 13.71 4.72
N ILE A 23 16.35 12.81 4.77
CA ILE A 23 16.17 11.37 4.44
C ILE A 23 16.50 10.45 5.63
N LYS A 24 17.55 10.76 6.40
CA LYS A 24 18.03 9.90 7.48
C LYS A 24 16.99 9.72 8.59
N ASN A 25 16.76 8.46 8.99
CA ASN A 25 15.80 8.06 10.01
C ASN A 25 14.33 8.48 9.70
N LYS A 26 13.99 8.71 8.43
CA LYS A 26 12.64 9.10 7.98
C LYS A 26 11.83 7.89 7.51
N THR A 27 10.51 8.03 7.54
CA THR A 27 9.57 7.03 6.99
C THR A 27 9.02 7.46 5.63
N PHE A 28 9.28 6.66 4.60
CA PHE A 28 8.76 6.86 3.24
C PHE A 28 7.68 5.84 2.90
N VAL A 29 6.60 6.28 2.25
CA VAL A 29 5.57 5.42 1.65
C VAL A 29 5.52 5.73 0.16
N ILE A 30 5.75 4.73 -0.70
CA ILE A 30 5.95 4.94 -2.13
C ILE A 30 5.06 3.97 -2.90
N THR A 31 4.22 4.46 -3.81
CA THR A 31 3.47 3.62 -4.74
C THR A 31 4.21 3.44 -6.07
N GLY A 32 4.00 2.31 -6.74
CA GLY A 32 4.58 2.06 -8.06
C GLY A 32 6.04 1.59 -8.02
N THR A 33 6.40 0.86 -6.96
CA THR A 33 7.78 0.45 -6.67
C THR A 33 8.20 -0.88 -7.34
N SER A 34 7.59 -1.22 -8.48
CA SER A 34 8.06 -2.33 -9.31
C SER A 34 9.30 -1.92 -10.09
N GLU A 35 10.23 -2.86 -10.26
CA GLU A 35 11.46 -2.74 -11.04
C GLU A 35 11.23 -2.05 -12.40
N GLY A 36 12.13 -1.11 -12.74
CA GLY A 36 12.02 -0.26 -13.93
C GLY A 36 11.03 0.90 -13.82
N GLY A 37 10.27 1.02 -12.72
CA GLY A 37 9.35 2.13 -12.47
C GLY A 37 10.00 3.29 -11.71
N THR A 38 9.54 4.52 -11.95
CA THR A 38 10.01 5.75 -11.26
C THR A 38 9.93 5.65 -9.73
N GLY A 39 8.92 4.96 -9.20
CA GLY A 39 8.79 4.71 -7.76
C GLY A 39 9.88 3.79 -7.19
N ALA A 40 10.35 2.81 -7.98
CA ALA A 40 11.46 1.94 -7.57
C ALA A 40 12.79 2.70 -7.55
N GLU A 41 13.09 3.46 -8.62
CA GLU A 41 14.27 4.32 -8.69
C GLU A 41 14.31 5.35 -7.54
N ALA A 42 13.16 5.94 -7.21
CA ALA A 42 13.04 6.82 -6.05
C ALA A 42 13.36 6.08 -4.74
N ALA A 43 12.83 4.88 -4.53
CA ALA A 43 13.09 4.08 -3.33
C ALA A 43 14.56 3.67 -3.19
N ILE A 44 15.20 3.23 -4.29
CA ILE A 44 16.62 2.88 -4.35
C ILE A 44 17.47 4.12 -4.05
N ALA A 45 17.23 5.24 -4.73
CA ALA A 45 17.94 6.49 -4.49
C ALA A 45 17.84 6.94 -3.02
N LEU A 46 16.65 6.88 -2.43
CA LEU A 46 16.40 7.23 -1.03
C LEU A 46 17.15 6.33 -0.04
N SER A 47 17.36 5.05 -0.35
CA SER A 47 18.06 4.12 0.54
C SER A 47 19.50 4.57 0.87
N HIS A 48 20.19 5.24 -0.06
CA HIS A 48 21.52 5.82 0.17
C HIS A 48 21.54 6.91 1.26
N GLY A 49 20.39 7.44 1.67
CA GLY A 49 20.25 8.40 2.77
C GLY A 49 20.00 7.77 4.14
N SER A 50 19.96 6.44 4.24
CA SER A 50 19.62 5.68 5.46
C SER A 50 18.30 6.09 6.13
N PRO A 51 17.16 6.00 5.43
CA PRO A 51 15.84 6.12 6.03
C PRO A 51 15.58 5.02 7.07
N ALA A 52 14.65 5.26 7.99
CA ALA A 52 14.26 4.25 8.98
C ALA A 52 13.40 3.16 8.33
N HIS A 53 12.42 3.59 7.53
CA HIS A 53 11.46 2.69 6.90
C HIS A 53 11.16 3.14 5.45
N ILE A 54 11.11 2.18 4.53
CA ILE A 54 10.55 2.38 3.18
C ILE A 54 9.42 1.37 2.97
N PHE A 55 8.19 1.87 2.85
CA PHE A 55 7.02 1.09 2.45
C PHE A 55 6.92 1.11 0.93
N LEU A 56 7.10 -0.07 0.33
CA LEU A 56 7.09 -0.31 -1.11
C LEU A 56 5.69 -0.82 -1.49
N LEU A 57 4.87 0.00 -2.16
CA LEU A 57 3.50 -0.35 -2.52
C LEU A 57 3.41 -0.61 -4.04
N ALA A 58 3.36 -1.88 -4.44
CA ALA A 58 3.13 -2.26 -5.83
C ALA A 58 2.26 -3.52 -5.95
N ARG A 59 1.91 -3.92 -7.19
CA ARG A 59 1.01 -5.06 -7.47
C ARG A 59 1.70 -6.43 -7.51
N SER A 60 2.99 -6.48 -7.85
CA SER A 60 3.68 -7.71 -8.25
C SER A 60 4.91 -7.94 -7.39
N GLU A 61 4.86 -8.97 -6.54
CA GLU A 61 5.93 -9.32 -5.61
C GLU A 61 7.25 -9.59 -6.31
N THR A 62 7.20 -10.45 -7.33
CA THR A 62 8.33 -10.78 -8.21
C THR A 62 9.02 -9.58 -8.86
N LYS A 63 8.34 -8.41 -8.95
CA LYS A 63 8.92 -7.17 -9.48
C LYS A 63 9.35 -6.19 -8.40
N VAL A 64 9.03 -6.42 -7.12
CA VAL A 64 9.52 -5.61 -6.01
C VAL A 64 10.68 -6.29 -5.29
N THR A 65 10.77 -7.63 -5.29
CA THR A 65 11.92 -8.36 -4.71
C THR A 65 13.28 -7.82 -5.18
N PRO A 66 13.55 -7.58 -6.48
CA PRO A 66 14.83 -7.01 -6.92
C PRO A 66 15.11 -5.61 -6.34
N VAL A 67 14.06 -4.81 -6.12
CA VAL A 67 14.14 -3.46 -5.54
C VAL A 67 14.46 -3.54 -4.04
N ILE A 68 13.85 -4.49 -3.32
CA ILE A 68 14.16 -4.79 -1.92
C ILE A 68 15.62 -5.21 -1.76
N ASP A 69 16.09 -6.12 -2.61
CA ASP A 69 17.46 -6.65 -2.56
C ASP A 69 18.51 -5.56 -2.83
N GLN A 70 18.24 -4.65 -3.76
CA GLN A 70 19.07 -3.46 -4.00
C GLN A 70 19.07 -2.49 -2.81
N ILE A 71 17.92 -2.25 -2.19
CA ILE A 71 17.81 -1.39 -0.99
C ILE A 71 18.58 -2.01 0.19
N HIS A 72 18.43 -3.31 0.44
CA HIS A 72 19.17 -4.01 1.49
C HIS A 72 20.68 -4.03 1.22
N SER A 73 21.11 -4.21 -0.03
CA SER A 73 22.52 -4.13 -0.43
C SER A 73 23.10 -2.72 -0.21
N THR A 74 22.28 -1.68 -0.39
CA THR A 74 22.69 -0.28 -0.26
C THR A 74 22.66 0.23 1.18
N SER A 75 21.68 -0.21 1.96
CA SER A 75 21.44 0.27 3.32
C SER A 75 20.81 -0.84 4.19
N PRO A 76 21.62 -1.76 4.74
CA PRO A 76 21.14 -2.87 5.58
C PRO A 76 20.40 -2.44 6.86
N GLN A 77 20.47 -1.15 7.23
CA GLN A 77 19.77 -0.56 8.36
C GLN A 77 18.36 -0.05 7.99
N THR A 78 18.06 0.12 6.70
CA THR A 78 16.75 0.56 6.22
C THR A 78 15.78 -0.61 6.29
N GLN A 79 14.72 -0.50 7.08
CA GLN A 79 13.68 -1.52 7.09
C GLN A 79 12.77 -1.34 5.86
N THR A 80 12.79 -2.32 4.95
CA THR A 80 11.83 -2.37 3.83
C THR A 80 10.56 -3.10 4.25
N HIS A 81 9.43 -2.64 3.71
CA HIS A 81 8.13 -3.28 3.88
C HIS A 81 7.47 -3.42 2.50
N TYR A 82 7.43 -4.65 1.97
CA TYR A 82 6.73 -5.10 0.75
C TYR A 82 5.96 -6.41 1.04
N PHE A 83 5.14 -6.94 0.11
CA PHE A 83 3.71 -7.17 0.27
C PHE A 83 2.92 -8.15 -0.75
N PRO A 84 2.18 -9.24 -0.40
CA PRO A 84 1.01 -9.74 -1.20
C PRO A 84 -0.36 -9.79 -0.44
N ILE A 85 -1.49 -9.71 -1.17
CA ILE A 85 -2.87 -9.66 -0.62
C ILE A 85 -3.31 -11.08 -0.23
N VAL A 86 -3.63 -11.32 1.04
CA VAL A 86 -4.32 -12.55 1.45
C VAL A 86 -5.80 -12.42 1.10
N SER A 87 -6.22 -13.09 0.02
CA SER A 87 -7.60 -13.07 -0.50
C SER A 87 -8.67 -13.34 0.57
N THR A 88 -8.33 -14.14 1.58
CA THR A 88 -9.16 -14.48 2.75
C THR A 88 -9.60 -13.26 3.58
N VAL A 89 -8.84 -12.16 3.59
CA VAL A 89 -9.12 -10.98 4.46
C VAL A 89 -10.22 -10.09 3.88
N ILE A 90 -10.43 -10.09 2.56
CA ILE A 90 -11.49 -9.30 1.90
C ILE A 90 -12.88 -9.73 2.40
N LEU A 91 -13.08 -11.03 2.65
CA LEU A 91 -14.32 -11.56 3.24
C LEU A 91 -14.54 -11.13 4.70
N TYR A 92 -13.49 -10.74 5.43
CA TYR A 92 -13.62 -10.34 6.83
C TYR A 92 -14.05 -8.87 6.97
N VAL A 93 -13.57 -8.00 6.07
CA VAL A 93 -13.95 -6.57 6.05
C VAL A 93 -15.40 -6.37 5.58
N GLN A 94 -15.83 -7.12 4.56
CA GLN A 94 -17.24 -7.11 4.09
C GLN A 94 -18.25 -7.53 5.17
N ARG A 95 -17.83 -8.25 6.21
CA ARG A 95 -18.69 -8.70 7.31
C ARG A 95 -18.94 -7.63 8.39
N PHE A 96 -18.10 -6.58 8.45
CA PHE A 96 -18.28 -5.48 9.41
C PHE A 96 -19.16 -4.34 8.88
N SER A 97 -19.23 -4.13 7.56
CA SER A 97 -20.03 -3.05 6.94
C SER A 97 -21.54 -3.30 6.97
N THR A 98 -21.99 -4.54 7.22
CA THR A 98 -23.43 -4.90 7.31
C THR A 98 -24.01 -4.91 8.72
N CYS A 99 -23.19 -4.70 9.77
CA CYS A 99 -23.68 -4.59 11.16
C CYS A 99 -24.29 -3.21 11.47
N ARG A 100 -25.27 -2.79 10.65
CA ARG A 100 -26.04 -1.55 10.88
C ARG A 100 -27.13 -1.82 11.91
N SER A 101 -26.89 -1.37 13.13
CA SER A 101 -27.80 -1.46 14.29
C SER A 101 -29.28 -1.24 13.91
N LYS A 102 -30.10 -2.28 14.10
CA LYS A 102 -31.55 -2.17 14.30
C LYS A 102 -31.97 -3.03 15.49
N SER A 103 -31.92 -2.43 16.67
CA SER A 103 -32.61 -2.95 17.85
C SER A 103 -34.12 -2.76 17.68
N ARG A 104 -34.92 -3.85 17.71
CA ARG A 104 -35.89 -4.15 18.79
C ARG A 104 -36.89 -5.28 18.45
N THR A 105 -37.06 -6.15 19.46
CA THR A 105 -38.26 -6.94 19.85
C THR A 105 -38.82 -8.09 18.99
N ASN A 106 -38.59 -9.30 19.53
CA ASN A 106 -39.56 -10.37 19.85
C ASN A 106 -40.61 -10.86 18.82
N THR A 107 -40.56 -12.16 18.50
CA THR A 107 -41.60 -13.17 18.87
C THR A 107 -41.07 -14.59 18.57
N ILE A 108 -41.44 -15.56 19.42
CA ILE A 108 -41.13 -16.99 19.26
C ILE A 108 -42.29 -17.69 18.53
N LEU A 109 -42.01 -18.51 17.51
CA LEU A 109 -42.93 -19.58 17.08
C LEU A 109 -42.16 -20.78 16.49
N HIS A 110 -42.80 -21.95 16.51
CA HIS A 110 -42.18 -23.28 16.43
C HIS A 110 -41.74 -23.74 15.02
N ALA A 111 -40.84 -24.73 15.01
CA ALA A 111 -40.20 -25.29 13.82
C ALA A 111 -41.10 -26.24 13.01
N SER A 112 -40.73 -26.44 11.74
CA SER A 112 -40.96 -27.70 11.02
C SER A 112 -39.74 -28.04 10.16
N ARG A 113 -39.42 -29.34 10.04
CA ARG A 113 -38.15 -29.85 9.52
C ARG A 113 -38.14 -30.00 7.99
N VAL A 114 -36.95 -29.93 7.38
CA VAL A 114 -36.27 -31.02 6.63
C VAL A 114 -34.95 -30.47 6.04
N GLY A 115 -33.86 -31.22 6.18
CA GLY A 115 -32.58 -30.93 5.52
C GLY A 115 -31.42 -30.67 6.48
N ASP A 116 -30.76 -31.74 6.94
CA ASP A 116 -29.55 -31.64 7.74
C ASP A 116 -28.38 -31.06 6.93
N CYS A 117 -27.93 -29.88 7.31
CA CYS A 117 -26.63 -29.32 6.94
C CYS A 117 -26.00 -28.73 8.19
N VAL A 118 -25.36 -29.61 8.98
CA VAL A 118 -24.55 -29.21 10.13
C VAL A 118 -23.36 -28.40 9.61
N PRO A 119 -23.21 -27.12 9.94
CA PRO A 119 -21.97 -26.41 9.68
C PRO A 119 -20.92 -27.01 10.60
N SER A 120 -19.82 -27.52 10.03
CA SER A 120 -18.65 -27.90 10.83
C SER A 120 -18.09 -26.65 11.49
N VAL A 121 -18.42 -26.48 12.78
CA VAL A 121 -17.84 -25.45 13.63
C VAL A 121 -16.37 -25.81 13.83
N LEU A 122 -15.50 -25.25 12.99
CA LEU A 122 -14.06 -25.29 13.20
C LEU A 122 -13.75 -24.56 14.51
N THR A 123 -13.38 -25.33 15.53
CA THR A 123 -12.94 -24.79 16.82
C THR A 123 -11.57 -24.12 16.65
N PRO A 124 -11.20 -23.14 17.50
CA PRO A 124 -9.90 -22.46 17.41
C PRO A 124 -8.69 -23.42 17.36
N GLU A 125 -8.80 -24.56 18.03
CA GLU A 125 -7.81 -25.63 18.09
C GLU A 125 -7.47 -26.22 16.71
N THR A 126 -8.43 -26.23 15.76
CA THR A 126 -8.21 -26.72 14.39
C THR A 126 -7.52 -25.70 13.46
N LEU A 127 -7.46 -24.43 13.86
CA LEU A 127 -6.65 -23.42 13.17
C LEU A 127 -5.19 -23.45 13.64
N GLU A 128 -4.94 -23.83 14.90
CA GLU A 128 -3.58 -24.02 15.41
C GLU A 128 -2.90 -25.27 14.80
N SER A 129 -3.62 -26.37 14.60
CA SER A 129 -3.02 -27.58 14.00
C SER A 129 -2.52 -27.35 12.57
N LEU A 130 -3.27 -26.62 11.74
CA LEU A 130 -2.84 -26.23 10.38
C LEU A 130 -1.67 -25.22 10.38
N ALA A 131 -1.44 -24.50 11.48
CA ALA A 131 -0.28 -23.62 11.65
C ALA A 131 0.96 -24.34 12.21
N ILE A 132 0.84 -25.61 12.63
CA ILE A 132 1.93 -26.38 13.25
C ILE A 132 2.71 -27.23 12.23
N GLU A 133 2.07 -27.73 11.17
CA GLU A 133 2.73 -28.59 10.16
C GLU A 133 3.83 -27.88 9.33
N GLY A 134 3.97 -26.55 9.43
CA GLY A 134 4.98 -25.76 8.70
C GLY A 134 6.37 -25.66 9.34
N ARG A 135 6.66 -26.34 10.46
CA ARG A 135 7.94 -26.18 11.19
C ARG A 135 8.95 -27.29 10.87
N GLY A 136 9.72 -27.10 9.79
CA GLY A 136 10.71 -28.11 9.35
C GLY A 136 11.97 -27.59 8.64
N ALA A 137 12.17 -26.28 8.48
CA ALA A 137 13.37 -25.73 7.83
C ALA A 137 13.95 -24.56 8.65
N SER A 138 15.21 -24.68 9.06
CA SER A 138 15.95 -23.66 9.80
C SER A 138 16.37 -22.52 8.85
N LEU A 139 15.62 -21.41 8.86
CA LEU A 139 16.01 -20.18 8.18
C LEU A 139 17.06 -19.42 9.01
N PRO A 140 18.17 -18.95 8.40
CA PRO A 140 19.13 -18.10 9.08
C PRO A 140 18.55 -16.72 9.38
N CYS A 141 19.16 -16.00 10.31
CA CYS A 141 18.72 -14.71 10.80
C CYS A 141 18.77 -13.58 9.75
N LEU A 142 17.62 -13.34 9.09
CA LEU A 142 17.35 -12.12 8.31
C LEU A 142 16.05 -11.48 8.82
N ALA A 143 16.09 -10.17 9.08
CA ALA A 143 14.98 -9.45 9.70
C ALA A 143 13.75 -9.36 8.77
N SER A 144 12.57 -9.35 9.37
CA SER A 144 11.29 -9.60 8.69
C SER A 144 10.87 -8.51 7.71
N ALA A 145 10.77 -8.88 6.43
CA ALA A 145 9.80 -8.27 5.52
C ALA A 145 8.39 -8.80 5.86
N ILE A 146 7.41 -7.92 6.09
CA ILE A 146 6.00 -8.26 6.40
C ILE A 146 5.10 -7.72 5.29
N VAL A 147 4.11 -8.50 4.88
CA VAL A 147 3.80 -8.67 3.45
C VAL A 147 2.26 -8.44 3.14
N THR A 148 1.80 -7.22 2.76
CA THR A 148 0.42 -6.79 2.30
C THR A 148 0.31 -5.49 1.40
N PRO A 149 -0.17 -5.55 0.11
CA PRO A 149 0.11 -4.57 -0.99
C PRO A 149 -1.11 -3.82 -1.54
N ILE A 150 -0.96 -3.26 -2.76
CA ILE A 150 -1.94 -2.35 -3.35
C ILE A 150 -2.34 -2.63 -4.81
N GLN A 151 -3.66 -2.75 -5.00
CA GLN A 151 -4.37 -2.44 -6.24
C GLN A 151 -5.10 -1.10 -6.00
N LEU A 152 -4.69 -0.03 -6.69
CA LEU A 152 -5.21 1.33 -6.43
C LEU A 152 -6.62 1.53 -6.97
N ASP A 153 -7.01 0.74 -7.98
CA ASP A 153 -8.35 0.58 -8.52
C ASP A 153 -9.30 -0.21 -7.59
N ASN A 154 -8.78 -0.87 -6.54
CA ASN A 154 -9.56 -1.59 -5.54
C ASN A 154 -9.42 -0.88 -4.17
N PHE A 155 -10.44 -0.11 -3.79
CA PHE A 155 -10.36 0.72 -2.59
C PHE A 155 -10.28 -0.05 -1.27
N ASP A 156 -10.72 -1.30 -1.21
CA ASP A 156 -10.49 -2.16 -0.04
C ASP A 156 -9.02 -2.55 0.09
N SER A 157 -8.33 -2.85 -1.02
CA SER A 157 -6.88 -3.07 -1.03
C SER A 157 -6.12 -1.82 -0.56
N VAL A 158 -6.54 -0.62 -1.00
CA VAL A 158 -5.95 0.65 -0.55
C VAL A 158 -6.13 0.86 0.97
N ARG A 159 -7.34 0.63 1.50
CA ARG A 159 -7.63 0.76 2.94
C ARG A 159 -6.82 -0.23 3.77
N TYR A 160 -6.69 -1.47 3.29
CA TYR A 160 -5.93 -2.51 3.96
C TYR A 160 -4.44 -2.19 4.00
N ALA A 161 -3.83 -1.81 2.87
CA ALA A 161 -2.43 -1.38 2.82
C ALA A 161 -2.16 -0.18 3.76
N ALA A 162 -3.05 0.83 3.77
CA ALA A 162 -2.94 1.94 4.70
C ALA A 162 -3.05 1.49 6.17
N ALA A 163 -3.93 0.55 6.48
CA ALA A 163 -4.07 0.00 7.83
C ALA A 163 -2.80 -0.72 8.31
N GLU A 164 -2.10 -1.47 7.46
CA GLU A 164 -0.83 -2.11 7.82
C GLU A 164 0.28 -1.10 8.09
N VAL A 165 0.44 -0.07 7.22
CA VAL A 165 1.38 1.04 7.47
C VAL A 165 1.07 1.70 8.83
N ASN A 166 -0.21 1.95 9.12
CA ASN A 166 -0.66 2.57 10.36
C ASN A 166 -0.45 1.71 11.62
N LYS A 167 -0.24 0.40 11.50
CA LYS A 167 0.14 -0.49 12.62
C LYS A 167 1.64 -0.47 12.89
N LEU A 168 2.44 -0.43 11.82
CA LEU A 168 3.89 -0.65 11.88
C LEU A 168 4.67 0.60 12.29
N VAL A 169 4.19 1.80 11.94
CA VAL A 169 4.87 3.07 12.25
C VAL A 169 3.97 4.07 12.98
N PRO A 170 4.50 4.80 13.98
CA PRO A 170 3.77 5.88 14.62
C PRO A 170 3.62 7.13 13.73
N ARG A 171 4.43 7.24 12.66
CA ARG A 171 4.56 8.42 11.80
C ARG A 171 5.00 8.06 10.37
N VAL A 172 4.50 8.83 9.40
CA VAL A 172 4.97 8.86 8.00
C VAL A 172 5.52 10.26 7.71
N ASP A 173 6.73 10.36 7.15
CA ASP A 173 7.36 11.63 6.79
C ASP A 173 7.07 12.04 5.34
N VAL A 174 7.10 11.09 4.41
CA VAL A 174 6.87 11.37 2.99
C VAL A 174 5.99 10.31 2.35
N ILE A 175 4.95 10.73 1.64
CA ILE A 175 4.18 9.90 0.72
C ILE A 175 4.55 10.28 -0.72
N ILE A 176 4.88 9.29 -1.55
CA ILE A 176 5.18 9.45 -2.97
C ILE A 176 4.16 8.62 -3.75
N ASN A 177 3.15 9.30 -4.28
CA ASN A 177 2.12 8.74 -5.14
C ASN A 177 2.68 8.68 -6.58
N SER A 178 3.34 7.57 -6.94
CA SER A 178 4.04 7.38 -8.22
C SER A 178 3.52 6.22 -9.08
N ALA A 179 2.58 5.41 -8.59
CA ALA A 179 1.95 4.38 -9.41
C ALA A 179 1.07 5.00 -10.49
N GLY A 180 1.39 4.73 -11.75
CA GLY A 180 0.55 5.11 -12.89
C GLY A 180 0.27 3.91 -13.76
N MET A 181 -0.92 3.88 -14.35
CA MET A 181 -1.24 3.01 -15.47
C MET A 181 -2.08 3.75 -16.52
N MET A 182 -2.20 3.15 -17.69
CA MET A 182 -3.07 3.62 -18.77
C MET A 182 -3.66 2.36 -19.39
N HIS A 183 -4.99 2.24 -19.38
CA HIS A 183 -5.67 1.21 -20.15
C HIS A 183 -5.92 1.69 -21.58
N GLU A 184 -5.68 0.82 -22.57
CA GLU A 184 -6.01 1.11 -23.98
C GLU A 184 -7.52 1.12 -24.22
N ASN A 185 -8.24 0.26 -23.50
CA ASN A 185 -9.70 0.14 -23.56
C ASN A 185 -10.31 0.60 -22.25
N PHE A 186 -11.44 1.30 -22.33
CA PHE A 186 -12.24 1.64 -21.16
C PHE A 186 -12.61 0.38 -20.35
N SER A 187 -12.53 0.52 -19.03
CA SER A 187 -13.05 -0.47 -18.07
C SER A 187 -13.51 0.25 -16.81
N LEU A 188 -14.46 -0.36 -16.11
CA LEU A 188 -14.88 0.06 -14.78
C LEU A 188 -14.28 -0.85 -13.72
N ASN A 189 -13.90 -0.27 -12.58
CA ASN A 189 -13.57 -0.99 -11.37
C ASN A 189 -14.86 -1.56 -10.71
N PRO A 190 -14.75 -2.37 -9.62
CA PRO A 190 -15.92 -2.93 -8.93
C PRO A 190 -16.91 -1.90 -8.36
N ASP A 191 -16.47 -0.67 -8.12
CA ASP A 191 -17.31 0.44 -7.63
C ASP A 191 -18.03 1.20 -8.76
N GLY A 192 -17.80 0.83 -10.03
CA GLY A 192 -18.40 1.51 -11.18
C GLY A 192 -17.72 2.82 -11.56
N ILE A 193 -16.41 2.92 -11.34
CA ILE A 193 -15.54 4.06 -11.69
C ILE A 193 -14.52 3.65 -12.76
N GLU A 194 -14.19 4.51 -13.72
CA GLU A 194 -13.16 4.22 -14.72
C GLU A 194 -11.82 3.82 -14.09
N THR A 195 -11.27 2.68 -14.50
CA THR A 195 -10.13 2.02 -13.83
C THR A 195 -8.87 2.88 -13.77
N THR A 196 -8.58 3.64 -14.82
CA THR A 196 -7.40 4.53 -14.90
C THR A 196 -7.53 5.71 -13.93
N PHE A 197 -8.70 6.35 -13.85
CA PHE A 197 -9.01 7.41 -12.89
C PHE A 197 -9.05 6.88 -11.44
N ALA A 198 -9.65 5.70 -11.24
CA ALA A 198 -9.66 5.01 -9.97
C ALA A 198 -8.22 4.74 -9.47
N ALA A 199 -7.35 4.15 -10.31
CA ALA A 199 -5.98 3.85 -9.95
C ALA A 199 -5.09 5.09 -9.78
N ASN A 200 -5.05 5.97 -10.78
CA ASN A 200 -4.08 7.07 -10.83
C ASN A 200 -4.44 8.23 -9.89
N TYR A 201 -5.74 8.44 -9.60
CA TYR A 201 -6.22 9.58 -8.82
C TYR A 201 -6.89 9.16 -7.51
N LEU A 202 -8.01 8.44 -7.57
CA LEU A 202 -8.83 8.17 -6.36
C LEU A 202 -8.14 7.24 -5.36
N GLY A 203 -7.44 6.20 -5.84
CA GLY A 203 -6.67 5.28 -5.00
C GLY A 203 -5.54 5.99 -4.25
N HIS A 204 -4.82 6.90 -4.92
CA HIS A 204 -3.80 7.74 -4.30
C HIS A 204 -4.39 8.74 -3.29
N PHE A 205 -5.51 9.39 -3.64
CA PHE A 205 -6.22 10.29 -2.74
C PHE A 205 -6.70 9.55 -1.48
N LEU A 206 -7.25 8.34 -1.65
CA LEU A 206 -7.71 7.49 -0.56
C LEU A 206 -6.55 6.98 0.31
N LEU A 207 -5.45 6.54 -0.29
CA LEU A 207 -4.24 6.12 0.42
C LEU A 207 -3.72 7.27 1.30
N THR A 208 -3.54 8.43 0.69
CA THR A 208 -3.08 9.65 1.36
C THR A 208 -4.03 10.01 2.50
N SER A 209 -5.34 10.03 2.24
CA SER A 209 -6.40 10.31 3.23
C SER A 209 -6.36 9.36 4.44
N CYS A 210 -6.19 8.06 4.21
CA CYS A 210 -6.08 7.06 5.29
C CYS A 210 -4.82 7.24 6.14
N LEU A 211 -3.74 7.74 5.53
CA LEU A 211 -2.46 8.01 6.20
C LEU A 211 -2.37 9.43 6.81
N MET A 212 -3.32 10.33 6.55
CA MET A 212 -3.24 11.73 6.98
C MET A 212 -3.00 11.92 8.49
N HIS A 213 -3.54 11.03 9.34
CA HIS A 213 -3.33 11.10 10.79
C HIS A 213 -1.90 10.74 11.25
N ARG A 214 -1.07 10.15 10.36
CA ARG A 214 0.37 9.90 10.56
C ARG A 214 1.27 10.98 9.93
N VAL A 215 0.66 11.87 9.16
CA VAL A 215 1.31 12.87 8.28
C VAL A 215 1.09 14.28 8.83
N ALA A 216 -0.16 14.64 9.11
CA ALA A 216 -0.55 15.97 9.60
C ALA A 216 -0.25 16.17 11.10
N GLY A 217 0.17 17.38 11.45
CA GLY A 217 0.18 17.87 12.83
C GLY A 217 1.45 17.65 13.65
N VAL A 218 2.44 16.89 13.15
CA VAL A 218 3.63 16.56 13.96
C VAL A 218 4.81 17.52 13.73
N ARG A 219 5.14 17.85 12.48
CA ARG A 219 6.30 18.71 12.10
C ARG A 219 6.07 19.38 10.73
N SER A 220 6.83 20.45 10.45
CA SER A 220 6.86 21.17 9.16
C SER A 220 7.66 20.46 8.05
N ASP A 221 8.20 19.26 8.32
CA ASP A 221 9.04 18.51 7.38
C ASP A 221 8.33 17.35 6.68
N THR A 222 7.04 17.12 6.96
CA THR A 222 6.23 16.11 6.27
C THR A 222 5.85 16.58 4.85
N ARG A 223 5.83 15.67 3.85
CA ARG A 223 5.47 15.99 2.46
C ARG A 223 4.59 14.91 1.80
N VAL A 224 3.73 15.33 0.85
CA VAL A 224 3.08 14.44 -0.12
C VAL A 224 3.52 14.86 -1.51
N VAL A 225 4.00 13.91 -2.30
CA VAL A 225 4.49 14.12 -3.68
C VAL A 225 3.60 13.31 -4.61
N ASN A 226 2.93 13.97 -5.55
CA ASN A 226 2.16 13.33 -6.59
C ASN A 226 2.96 13.38 -7.89
N VAL A 227 3.28 12.22 -8.47
CA VAL A 227 3.95 12.13 -9.77
C VAL A 227 2.88 12.17 -10.85
N ALA A 228 2.79 13.30 -11.54
CA ALA A 228 1.90 13.49 -12.69
C ALA A 228 2.66 13.33 -14.01
N SER A 229 1.92 13.25 -15.12
CA SER A 229 2.45 13.24 -16.49
C SER A 229 1.78 14.33 -17.31
N ASN A 230 2.54 15.00 -18.19
CA ASN A 230 2.01 15.96 -19.16
C ASN A 230 0.88 15.37 -20.04
N GLY A 231 0.78 14.03 -20.11
CA GLY A 231 -0.36 13.33 -20.74
C GLY A 231 -1.73 13.72 -20.18
N HIS A 232 -1.82 14.21 -18.94
CA HIS A 232 -3.08 14.69 -18.36
C HIS A 232 -3.66 15.92 -19.09
N GLY A 233 -2.86 16.62 -19.91
CA GLY A 233 -3.29 17.78 -20.69
C GLY A 233 -3.68 17.46 -22.14
N ILE A 234 -3.66 16.17 -22.53
CA ILE A 234 -3.98 15.73 -23.90
C ILE A 234 -5.48 15.50 -24.08
N CYS A 235 -6.22 15.22 -23.01
CA CYS A 235 -7.67 15.03 -23.00
C CYS A 235 -8.38 16.11 -22.18
N ASP A 236 -9.55 16.55 -22.67
CA ASP A 236 -10.43 17.45 -21.92
C ASP A 236 -11.04 16.70 -20.72
N PHE A 237 -10.82 17.22 -19.51
CA PHE A 237 -11.41 16.68 -18.29
C PHE A 237 -12.89 17.11 -18.18
N ARG A 238 -13.82 16.15 -18.29
CA ARG A 238 -15.29 16.38 -18.27
C ARG A 238 -15.89 16.63 -16.87
N GLY A 239 -15.08 17.12 -15.93
CA GLY A 239 -15.54 17.66 -14.66
C GLY A 239 -16.08 16.60 -13.69
N ILE A 240 -17.41 16.46 -13.62
CA ILE A 240 -18.09 15.58 -12.65
C ILE A 240 -18.33 14.18 -13.22
N ASP A 241 -18.29 14.01 -14.55
CA ASP A 241 -18.33 12.67 -15.15
C ASP A 241 -16.96 11.99 -15.00
N TYR A 242 -16.82 11.21 -13.93
CA TYR A 242 -15.65 10.38 -13.66
C TYR A 242 -15.67 9.05 -14.42
N ASN A 243 -16.67 8.83 -15.28
CA ASN A 243 -16.80 7.64 -16.08
C ASN A 243 -16.52 7.87 -17.57
N PHE A 244 -16.85 9.03 -18.17
CA PHE A 244 -16.41 9.39 -19.54
C PHE A 244 -16.37 10.89 -19.89
#